data_AF-A0A916BSB6-F1
#
_entry.id   AF-A0A916BSB6-F1
#
_cell.length_a   1.000
_cell.length_b   1.000
_cell.length_c   1.000
_cell.angle_alpha   90.00
_cell.angle_beta   90.00
_cell.angle_gamma   90.00
#
_symmetry.space_group_name_H-M   'P 1'
#
loop_
_entity.id
_entity.type
_entity.pdbx_description
1 polymer ?
#
loop_
_entity_poly.entity_id
_entity_poly.type
_entity_poly.pdbx_seq_one_letter_code
_entity_poly.pdbx_strand_id
1 'polypeptide(L)'
;MAHLSISLLGGFAVTVDGEPVASFESNKVRALLAYLATETDRAHSREKLASLLWPDMPDQAARSNLRYALSNLRKTIGDLHSSKPFLCVSGQTIQIDLEKDVEVDVLTFQQRLCQSPLTLSGLEEAARLYRGDFLEGFSIGDDMAFDEWCMLKREHLQRQALRALRYLAQAYEKNGDVSGALPFAWRRVELESWSEEAHRYLMYLLALSGQRSEALAQYEVCQRALAKELDVEPSIETTQLYERIRDGGISPLPRIPATTQPRTEYPPHRQIDPPTAEAKTERPKAPAVPHPRLKIAAGSALILALFLVIVFLATRPAVPKPAIATAKGKIITPCQRQSAPRICVVDAQTGYLTPLTDDLPLDRFGPGMSWGPGGNQIAFSAASQPTQGTAEDLDLYTITVDGSNLKQVTTGDAVDILPAWSPDGTWIAFHRQCNLWIVQPDGTEAQPLSAGVCATGIAWSPDSRWIAFIDTDHGPDSQRPGTIRIFQPSGNNSRIVYTFSPPVRGGRLAWSADGQQIFAEYENDNHLIETLLIDLSGQVVKQGAEIPTNWFQDFWPQWRDEE
;
A
#
# COMPACT_ATOMS: atom_id res chain seq x y z
N MET A 1 -16.03 28.50 -22.48
CA MET A 1 -14.75 28.68 -21.76
C MET A 1 -13.75 27.80 -22.47
N ALA A 2 -12.47 28.19 -22.56
CA ALA A 2 -11.50 27.36 -23.26
C ALA A 2 -11.33 26.04 -22.48
N HIS A 3 -11.48 24.90 -23.15
CA HIS A 3 -11.31 23.55 -22.57
C HIS A 3 -10.01 22.92 -23.09
N LEU A 4 -9.16 22.45 -22.18
CA LEU A 4 -7.89 21.80 -22.51
C LEU A 4 -8.00 20.30 -22.21
N SER A 5 -7.87 19.47 -23.24
CA SER A 5 -7.80 18.01 -23.07
C SER A 5 -6.39 17.51 -23.40
N ILE A 6 -5.83 16.69 -22.51
CA ILE A 6 -4.48 16.14 -22.58
C ILE A 6 -4.59 14.62 -22.52
N SER A 7 -4.16 13.96 -23.59
CA SER A 7 -4.12 12.51 -23.71
C SER A 7 -2.69 12.00 -23.65
N LEU A 8 -2.39 11.18 -22.65
CA LEU A 8 -1.07 10.62 -22.36
C LEU A 8 -1.08 9.09 -22.22
N LEU A 9 -2.26 8.44 -22.12
CA LEU A 9 -2.37 6.98 -22.15
C LEU A 9 -2.41 6.51 -23.61
N GLY A 10 -1.26 6.05 -24.11
CA GLY A 10 -0.91 5.94 -25.52
C GLY A 10 0.03 7.08 -25.93
N GLY A 11 -0.04 7.51 -27.20
CA GLY A 11 0.77 8.63 -27.68
C GLY A 11 0.37 9.99 -27.08
N PHE A 12 1.29 10.96 -27.14
CA PHE A 12 1.03 12.34 -26.71
C PHE A 12 0.06 13.06 -27.66
N ALA A 13 -1.09 13.48 -27.15
CA ALA A 13 -2.04 14.34 -27.88
C ALA A 13 -2.65 15.41 -26.97
N VAL A 14 -2.91 16.59 -27.53
CA VAL A 14 -3.49 17.73 -26.82
C VAL A 14 -4.51 18.39 -27.73
N THR A 15 -5.67 18.76 -27.18
CA THR A 15 -6.68 19.58 -27.88
C THR A 15 -7.07 20.78 -27.04
N VAL A 16 -7.32 21.91 -27.69
CA VAL A 16 -7.92 23.10 -27.07
C VAL A 16 -9.24 23.36 -27.77
N ASP A 17 -10.34 23.38 -27.03
CA ASP A 17 -11.71 23.50 -27.56
C ASP A 17 -12.04 22.45 -28.64
N GLY A 18 -11.48 21.24 -28.48
CA GLY A 18 -11.63 20.12 -29.42
C GLY A 18 -10.69 20.17 -30.63
N GLU A 19 -9.95 21.26 -30.83
CA GLU A 19 -9.01 21.40 -31.95
C GLU A 19 -7.62 20.86 -31.58
N PRO A 20 -7.01 19.96 -32.38
CA PRO A 20 -5.69 19.41 -32.11
C PRO A 20 -4.58 20.46 -32.08
N VAL A 21 -3.76 20.44 -31.04
CA VAL A 21 -2.62 21.33 -30.86
C VAL A 21 -1.34 20.60 -31.26
N ALA A 22 -0.83 20.88 -32.47
CA ALA A 22 0.40 20.26 -32.98
C ALA A 22 1.64 21.18 -32.94
N SER A 23 1.46 22.49 -32.70
CA SER A 23 2.48 23.54 -32.89
C SER A 23 3.53 23.65 -31.78
N PHE A 24 3.77 22.58 -31.02
CA PHE A 24 4.85 22.54 -30.03
C PHE A 24 6.21 22.61 -30.73
N GLU A 25 7.07 23.54 -30.32
CA GLU A 25 8.36 23.78 -31.00
C GLU A 25 9.41 22.69 -30.73
N SER A 26 9.24 21.87 -29.68
CA SER A 26 10.12 20.72 -29.41
C SER A 26 9.46 19.66 -28.53
N ASN A 27 10.01 18.45 -28.53
CA ASN A 27 9.60 17.39 -27.60
C ASN A 27 9.79 17.81 -26.13
N LYS A 28 10.77 18.68 -25.80
CA LYS A 28 10.93 19.16 -24.42
C LYS A 28 9.77 20.05 -23.95
N VAL A 29 9.10 20.75 -24.86
CA VAL A 29 7.86 21.49 -24.53
C VAL A 29 6.71 20.53 -24.25
N ARG A 30 6.58 19.47 -25.07
CA ARG A 30 5.59 18.40 -24.85
C ARG A 30 5.83 17.66 -23.53
N ALA A 31 7.09 17.34 -23.24
CA ALA A 31 7.54 16.72 -21.99
C ALA A 31 7.22 17.59 -20.77
N LEU A 32 7.46 18.91 -20.84
CA LEU A 32 7.08 19.85 -19.79
C LEU A 32 5.57 19.80 -19.51
N LEU A 33 4.74 19.82 -20.56
CA LEU A 33 3.28 19.74 -20.39
C LEU A 33 2.86 18.39 -19.81
N ALA A 34 3.36 17.28 -20.35
CA ALA A 34 3.03 15.93 -19.86
C ALA A 34 3.41 15.76 -18.38
N TYR A 35 4.59 16.26 -17.97
CA TYR A 35 5.02 16.25 -16.58
C TYR A 35 4.07 17.05 -15.69
N LEU A 36 3.77 18.30 -16.05
CA LEU A 36 2.88 19.17 -15.27
C LEU A 36 1.45 18.63 -15.20
N ALA A 37 0.97 17.98 -16.26
CA ALA A 37 -0.36 17.38 -16.32
C ALA A 37 -0.48 16.08 -15.52
N THR A 38 0.64 15.39 -15.25
CA THR A 38 0.66 14.12 -14.52
C THR A 38 1.01 14.32 -13.04
N GLU A 39 1.91 15.24 -12.73
CA GLU A 39 2.38 15.54 -11.37
C GLU A 39 1.61 16.76 -10.81
N THR A 40 0.31 16.60 -10.59
CA THR A 40 -0.57 17.73 -10.24
C THR A 40 -0.70 18.00 -8.74
N ASP A 41 -0.19 17.09 -7.90
CA ASP A 41 -0.26 17.11 -6.44
C ASP A 41 0.43 18.32 -5.80
N ARG A 42 1.37 18.94 -6.51
CA ARG A 42 2.17 20.06 -6.00
C ARG A 42 2.60 21.03 -7.10
N ALA A 43 2.93 22.25 -6.69
CA ALA A 43 3.63 23.21 -7.54
C ALA A 43 5.11 22.81 -7.70
N HIS A 44 5.64 22.87 -8.93
CA HIS A 44 7.00 22.45 -9.22
C HIS A 44 7.95 23.65 -9.31
N SER A 45 9.11 23.55 -8.66
CA SER A 45 10.13 24.59 -8.75
C SER A 45 10.71 24.66 -10.17
N ARG A 46 11.02 25.88 -10.62
CA ARG A 46 11.68 26.09 -11.92
C ARG A 46 13.05 25.42 -12.00
N GLU A 47 13.72 25.25 -10.86
CA GLU A 47 14.98 24.53 -10.76
C GLU A 47 14.80 23.05 -11.06
N LYS A 48 13.89 22.38 -10.35
CA LYS A 48 13.58 20.96 -10.56
C LYS A 48 13.18 20.67 -12.01
N LEU A 49 12.30 21.48 -12.59
CA LEU A 49 11.86 21.31 -13.99
C LEU A 49 13.01 21.53 -14.99
N ALA A 50 13.93 22.45 -14.69
CA ALA A 50 15.10 22.68 -15.54
C ALA A 50 16.06 21.49 -15.48
N SER A 51 16.36 20.97 -14.29
CA SER A 51 17.22 19.79 -14.11
C SER A 51 16.60 18.52 -14.69
N LEU A 52 15.28 18.37 -14.61
CA LEU A 52 14.55 17.23 -15.19
C LEU A 52 14.68 17.19 -16.73
N LEU A 53 14.51 18.33 -17.40
CA LEU A 53 14.45 18.42 -18.86
C LEU A 53 15.81 18.76 -19.52
N TRP A 54 16.79 19.22 -18.75
CA TRP A 54 18.15 19.54 -19.21
C TRP A 54 19.19 19.20 -18.12
N PRO A 55 19.36 17.92 -17.75
CA PRO A 55 20.23 17.52 -16.63
C PRO A 55 21.71 17.83 -16.89
N ASP A 56 22.16 17.77 -18.15
CA ASP A 56 23.58 17.97 -18.51
C ASP A 56 23.97 19.43 -18.75
N MET A 57 23.05 20.37 -18.49
CA MET A 57 23.31 21.79 -18.70
C MET A 57 23.57 22.51 -17.37
N PRO A 58 24.48 23.49 -17.34
CA PRO A 58 24.61 24.37 -16.19
C PRO A 58 23.26 25.04 -15.84
N ASP A 59 22.93 25.15 -14.56
CA ASP A 59 21.64 25.63 -14.05
C ASP A 59 21.13 26.91 -14.75
N GLN A 60 22.01 27.87 -15.00
CA GLN A 60 21.64 29.13 -15.64
C GLN A 60 21.18 28.94 -17.09
N ALA A 61 21.81 28.04 -17.83
CA ALA A 61 21.43 27.68 -19.20
C ALA A 61 20.13 26.86 -19.19
N ALA A 62 20.03 25.86 -18.32
CA ALA A 62 18.83 25.03 -18.16
C ALA A 62 17.59 25.88 -17.81
N ARG A 63 17.71 26.81 -16.86
CA ARG A 63 16.63 27.76 -16.50
C ARG A 63 16.26 28.71 -17.64
N SER A 64 17.23 29.07 -18.48
CA SER A 64 16.98 29.90 -19.67
C SER A 64 16.17 29.14 -20.71
N ASN A 65 16.50 27.87 -20.94
CA ASN A 65 15.73 26.98 -21.81
C ASN A 65 14.34 26.71 -21.24
N LEU A 66 14.19 26.53 -19.92
CA LEU A 66 12.88 26.42 -19.29
C LEU A 66 12.01 27.67 -19.50
N ARG A 67 12.59 28.88 -19.43
CA ARG A 67 11.85 30.11 -19.73
C ARG A 67 11.33 30.12 -21.17
N TYR A 68 12.17 29.70 -22.13
CA TYR A 68 11.79 29.59 -23.54
C TYR A 68 10.68 28.54 -23.74
N ALA A 69 10.88 27.33 -23.22
CA ALA A 69 9.91 26.24 -23.32
C ALA A 69 8.57 26.61 -22.69
N LEU A 70 8.56 27.27 -21.52
CA LEU A 70 7.34 27.73 -20.87
C LEU A 70 6.62 28.82 -21.69
N SER A 71 7.37 29.75 -22.29
CA SER A 71 6.79 30.78 -23.17
C SER A 71 6.14 30.14 -24.40
N ASN A 72 6.81 29.16 -25.03
CA ASN A 72 6.25 28.43 -26.16
C ASN A 72 5.02 27.61 -25.74
N LEU A 73 5.07 26.90 -24.60
CA LEU A 73 3.95 26.15 -24.05
C LEU A 73 2.73 27.04 -23.87
N ARG A 74 2.90 28.17 -23.16
CA ARG A 74 1.81 29.12 -22.90
C ARG A 74 1.25 29.75 -24.17
N LYS A 75 2.07 29.97 -25.19
CA LYS A 75 1.58 30.41 -26.50
C LYS A 75 0.72 29.34 -27.15
N THR A 76 1.18 28.09 -27.10
CA THR A 76 0.62 26.94 -27.81
C THR A 76 -0.74 26.52 -27.24
N ILE A 77 -0.92 26.59 -25.91
CA ILE A 77 -2.21 26.29 -25.26
C ILE A 77 -3.13 27.51 -25.07
N GLY A 78 -2.77 28.69 -25.59
CA GLY A 78 -3.60 29.90 -25.51
C GLY A 78 -3.50 30.72 -24.21
N ASP A 79 -2.59 30.36 -23.30
CA ASP A 79 -2.39 30.99 -21.98
C ASP A 79 -1.79 32.40 -21.99
N LEU A 80 -1.08 32.80 -23.05
CA LEU A 80 -0.39 34.11 -23.08
C LEU A 80 -1.36 35.31 -23.07
N HIS A 81 -2.55 35.14 -23.64
CA HIS A 81 -3.55 36.21 -23.76
C HIS A 81 -4.88 35.86 -23.09
N SER A 82 -4.95 34.70 -22.43
CA SER A 82 -6.14 34.28 -21.68
C SER A 82 -6.24 35.03 -20.36
N SER A 83 -7.45 35.49 -20.02
CA SER A 83 -7.78 36.01 -18.70
C SER A 83 -7.91 34.90 -17.64
N LYS A 84 -7.91 33.63 -18.07
CA LYS A 84 -7.98 32.43 -17.24
C LYS A 84 -6.99 31.38 -17.80
N PRO A 85 -5.68 31.52 -17.52
CA PRO A 85 -4.69 30.56 -18.00
C PRO A 85 -4.87 29.19 -17.34
N PHE A 86 -4.51 28.12 -18.05
CA PHE A 86 -4.46 26.75 -17.55
C PHE A 86 -3.24 26.49 -16.67
N LEU A 87 -2.18 27.31 -16.79
CA LEU A 87 -0.97 27.19 -15.97
C LEU A 87 -0.88 28.30 -14.91
N CYS A 88 -0.72 27.90 -13.66
CA CYS A 88 -0.31 28.75 -12.54
C CYS A 88 1.21 28.97 -12.59
N VAL A 89 1.65 30.11 -13.12
CA VAL A 89 3.08 30.45 -13.26
C VAL A 89 3.46 31.57 -12.32
N SER A 90 4.42 31.30 -11.42
CA SER A 90 5.06 32.30 -10.57
C SER A 90 6.55 32.47 -10.92
N GLY A 91 7.21 33.40 -10.22
CA GLY A 91 8.66 33.57 -10.33
C GLY A 91 9.46 32.33 -9.86
N GLN A 92 8.87 31.47 -9.03
CA GLN A 92 9.55 30.33 -8.41
C GLN A 92 9.00 28.97 -8.84
N THR A 93 7.71 28.90 -9.17
CA THR A 93 6.97 27.65 -9.36
C THR A 93 6.08 27.67 -10.60
N ILE A 94 5.77 26.47 -11.09
CA ILE A 94 4.88 26.21 -12.23
C ILE A 94 3.97 25.04 -11.85
N GLN A 95 2.67 25.15 -12.10
CA GLN A 95 1.69 24.08 -11.90
C GLN A 95 0.57 24.19 -12.93
N ILE A 96 -0.06 23.07 -13.27
CA ILE A 96 -1.34 23.07 -13.97
C ILE A 96 -2.48 23.40 -13.00
N ASP A 97 -3.43 24.22 -13.44
CA ASP A 97 -4.58 24.64 -12.63
C ASP A 97 -5.79 23.73 -12.93
N LEU A 98 -5.99 22.71 -12.10
CA LEU A 98 -7.12 21.78 -12.23
C LEU A 98 -8.47 22.39 -11.82
N GLU A 99 -8.52 23.61 -11.27
CA GLU A 99 -9.78 24.33 -11.10
C GLU A 99 -10.29 24.92 -12.42
N LYS A 100 -9.46 24.91 -13.47
CA LYS A 100 -9.85 25.27 -14.83
C LYS A 100 -10.40 24.05 -15.55
N ASP A 101 -11.00 24.31 -16.71
CA ASP A 101 -11.60 23.29 -17.57
C ASP A 101 -10.49 22.48 -18.28
N VAL A 102 -9.81 21.63 -17.52
CA VAL A 102 -8.68 20.80 -17.93
C VAL A 102 -9.03 19.33 -17.69
N GLU A 103 -8.94 18.53 -18.73
CA GLU A 103 -9.07 17.08 -18.66
C GLU A 103 -7.72 16.42 -18.97
N VAL A 104 -7.30 15.50 -18.10
CA VAL A 104 -6.10 14.69 -18.30
C VAL A 104 -6.49 13.22 -18.16
N ASP A 105 -6.32 12.44 -19.22
CA ASP A 105 -6.78 11.05 -19.25
C ASP A 105 -6.15 10.17 -18.16
N VAL A 106 -4.89 10.41 -17.79
CA VAL A 106 -4.21 9.74 -16.67
C VAL A 106 -4.91 10.00 -15.34
N LEU A 107 -5.31 11.25 -15.08
CA LEU A 107 -5.99 11.61 -13.83
C LEU A 107 -7.39 11.01 -13.81
N THR A 108 -8.12 11.09 -14.93
CA THR A 108 -9.44 10.46 -15.07
C THR A 108 -9.35 8.95 -14.86
N PHE A 109 -8.36 8.29 -15.47
CA PHE A 109 -8.08 6.87 -15.30
C PHE A 109 -7.87 6.50 -13.83
N GLN A 110 -6.95 7.18 -13.14
CA GLN A 110 -6.65 6.92 -11.73
C GLN A 110 -7.85 7.21 -10.82
N GLN A 111 -8.60 8.28 -11.11
CA GLN A 111 -9.81 8.62 -10.36
C GLN A 111 -10.86 7.51 -10.44
N ARG A 112 -11.05 6.90 -11.62
CA ARG A 112 -11.98 5.77 -11.80
C ARG A 112 -11.56 4.54 -11.00
N LEU A 113 -10.26 4.29 -10.88
CA LEU A 113 -9.73 3.15 -10.11
C LEU A 113 -9.75 3.37 -8.59
N CYS A 114 -9.75 4.61 -8.12
CA CYS A 114 -9.78 4.97 -6.70
C CYS A 114 -11.20 5.28 -6.17
N GLN A 115 -12.24 5.17 -6.99
CA GLN A 115 -13.63 5.40 -6.57
C GLN A 115 -14.09 4.32 -5.59
N SER A 116 -14.82 4.75 -4.55
CA SER A 116 -15.46 3.86 -3.57
C SER A 116 -16.98 4.11 -3.53
N PRO A 117 -17.82 3.10 -3.78
CA PRO A 117 -17.44 1.74 -4.18
C PRO A 117 -16.86 1.72 -5.60
N LEU A 118 -15.94 0.79 -5.87
CA LEU A 118 -15.45 0.53 -7.21
C LEU A 118 -16.61 -0.04 -8.04
N THR A 119 -16.90 0.55 -9.19
CA THR A 119 -18.03 0.15 -10.04
C THR A 119 -17.54 -0.48 -11.34
N LEU A 120 -18.32 -1.42 -11.88
CA LEU A 120 -18.00 -2.06 -13.16
C LEU A 120 -17.88 -1.03 -14.29
N SER A 121 -18.82 -0.06 -14.35
CA SER A 121 -18.77 1.03 -15.32
C SER A 121 -17.54 1.93 -15.16
N GLY A 122 -17.08 2.17 -13.92
CA GLY A 122 -15.84 2.91 -13.68
C GLY A 122 -14.61 2.17 -14.21
N LEU A 123 -14.55 0.85 -13.99
CA LEU A 123 -13.49 0.01 -14.53
C LEU A 123 -13.48 -0.05 -16.06
N GLU A 124 -14.65 -0.16 -16.70
CA GLU A 124 -14.77 -0.15 -18.16
C GLU A 124 -14.26 1.16 -18.77
N GLU A 125 -14.58 2.28 -18.14
CA GLU A 125 -14.10 3.58 -18.60
C GLU A 125 -12.57 3.70 -18.41
N ALA A 126 -12.03 3.27 -17.27
CA ALA A 126 -10.58 3.21 -17.08
C ALA A 126 -9.89 2.34 -18.13
N ALA A 127 -10.42 1.15 -18.43
CA ALA A 127 -9.88 0.28 -19.46
C ALA A 127 -9.93 0.92 -20.86
N ARG A 128 -10.98 1.71 -21.16
CA ARG A 128 -11.11 2.44 -22.43
C ARG A 128 -10.12 3.60 -22.58
N LEU A 129 -9.83 4.29 -21.48
CA LEU A 129 -8.85 5.38 -21.45
C LEU A 129 -7.43 4.86 -21.71
N TYR A 130 -7.11 3.64 -21.25
CA TYR A 130 -5.80 3.02 -21.44
C TYR A 130 -5.62 2.43 -22.85
N ARG A 131 -5.30 3.29 -23.83
CA ARG A 131 -5.17 2.90 -25.24
C ARG A 131 -3.81 2.28 -25.60
N GLY A 132 -2.78 2.56 -24.80
CA GLY A 132 -1.41 2.10 -24.97
C GLY A 132 -0.55 2.58 -23.81
N ASP A 133 0.74 2.29 -23.85
CA ASP A 133 1.67 2.69 -22.79
C ASP A 133 1.68 4.22 -22.62
N PHE A 134 1.93 4.68 -21.39
CA PHE A 134 2.02 6.10 -21.11
C PHE A 134 3.10 6.77 -21.98
N LEU A 135 2.71 7.78 -22.75
CA LEU A 135 3.58 8.45 -23.73
C LEU A 135 4.24 7.44 -24.69
N GLU A 136 3.48 6.52 -25.26
CA GLU A 136 3.96 5.50 -26.19
C GLU A 136 4.72 6.12 -27.36
N GLY A 137 5.90 5.57 -27.68
CA GLY A 137 6.78 6.05 -28.75
C GLY A 137 7.40 7.43 -28.52
N PHE A 138 7.24 8.02 -27.32
CA PHE A 138 7.80 9.33 -26.98
C PHE A 138 9.08 9.19 -26.15
N SER A 139 10.10 9.96 -26.51
CA SER A 139 11.33 10.14 -25.75
C SER A 139 11.95 11.51 -26.06
N ILE A 140 12.79 12.02 -25.15
CA ILE A 140 13.51 13.28 -25.32
C ILE A 140 15.04 13.13 -25.46
N GLY A 141 15.61 11.91 -25.39
CA GLY A 141 17.04 11.63 -25.67
C GLY A 141 17.70 10.60 -24.74
N ASP A 142 18.97 10.26 -25.01
CA ASP A 142 19.60 8.97 -24.66
C ASP A 142 19.97 8.68 -23.19
N ASP A 143 19.83 9.60 -22.22
CA ASP A 143 19.87 9.27 -20.78
C ASP A 143 19.50 10.52 -19.95
N MET A 144 18.20 10.70 -19.69
CA MET A 144 17.68 11.88 -19.01
C MET A 144 16.72 11.51 -17.88
N ALA A 145 16.78 12.26 -16.78
CA ALA A 145 15.89 12.11 -15.62
C ALA A 145 14.38 12.10 -15.97
N PHE A 146 13.99 12.68 -17.11
CA PHE A 146 12.63 12.60 -17.63
C PHE A 146 12.28 11.22 -18.18
N ASP A 147 13.16 10.58 -18.96
CA ASP A 147 12.90 9.25 -19.52
C ASP A 147 12.85 8.20 -18.39
N GLU A 148 13.67 8.34 -17.34
CA GLU A 148 13.56 7.55 -16.09
C GLU A 148 12.19 7.72 -15.41
N TRP A 149 11.75 8.97 -15.22
CA TRP A 149 10.42 9.26 -14.69
C TRP A 149 9.30 8.67 -15.56
N CYS A 150 9.42 8.78 -16.89
CA CYS A 150 8.48 8.18 -17.84
C CYS A 150 8.42 6.66 -17.70
N MET A 151 9.57 5.98 -17.58
CA MET A 151 9.63 4.52 -17.39
C MET A 151 8.89 4.09 -16.12
N LEU A 152 9.14 4.76 -14.99
CA LEU A 152 8.46 4.49 -13.73
C LEU A 152 6.94 4.72 -13.83
N LYS A 153 6.51 5.78 -14.55
CA LYS A 153 5.09 6.05 -14.78
C LYS A 153 4.44 5.01 -15.70
N ARG A 154 5.11 4.58 -16.77
CA ARG A 154 4.65 3.51 -17.66
C ARG A 154 4.39 2.24 -16.87
N GLU A 155 5.38 1.77 -16.10
CA GLU A 155 5.26 0.55 -15.27
C GLU A 155 4.08 0.66 -14.28
N HIS A 156 3.98 1.79 -13.56
CA HIS A 156 2.92 1.99 -12.58
C HIS A 156 1.51 2.00 -13.21
N LEU A 157 1.33 2.72 -14.32
CA LEU A 157 0.03 2.85 -14.99
C LEU A 157 -0.37 1.54 -15.70
N GLN A 158 0.61 0.83 -16.29
CA GLN A 158 0.37 -0.46 -16.93
C GLN A 158 -0.11 -1.51 -15.91
N ARG A 159 0.51 -1.58 -14.73
CA ARG A 159 0.06 -2.44 -13.62
C ARG A 159 -1.37 -2.15 -13.18
N GLN A 160 -1.72 -0.87 -13.08
CA GLN A 160 -3.09 -0.45 -12.75
C GLN A 160 -4.09 -0.88 -13.84
N ALA A 161 -3.71 -0.76 -15.13
CA ALA A 161 -4.56 -1.16 -16.25
C ALA A 161 -4.77 -2.67 -16.29
N LEU A 162 -3.70 -3.47 -16.10
CA LEU A 162 -3.77 -4.92 -16.02
C LEU A 162 -4.67 -5.40 -14.89
N ARG A 163 -4.61 -4.75 -13.71
CA ARG A 163 -5.52 -5.00 -12.59
C ARG A 163 -6.97 -4.76 -12.99
N ALA A 164 -7.26 -3.62 -13.63
CA ALA A 164 -8.60 -3.26 -14.06
C ALA A 164 -9.16 -4.26 -15.07
N LEU A 165 -8.37 -4.66 -16.07
CA LEU A 165 -8.74 -5.67 -17.06
C LEU A 165 -8.99 -7.04 -16.42
N ARG A 166 -8.19 -7.43 -15.42
CA ARG A 166 -8.40 -8.68 -14.67
C ARG A 166 -9.75 -8.67 -13.94
N TYR A 167 -10.05 -7.61 -13.20
CA TYR A 167 -11.32 -7.51 -12.49
C TYR A 167 -12.52 -7.45 -13.45
N LEU A 168 -12.40 -6.76 -14.58
CA LEU A 168 -13.45 -6.74 -15.60
C LEU A 168 -13.71 -8.14 -16.13
N ALA A 169 -12.69 -8.84 -16.59
CA ALA A 169 -12.84 -10.20 -17.12
C ALA A 169 -13.49 -11.15 -16.08
N GLN A 170 -13.03 -11.10 -14.82
CA GLN A 170 -13.58 -11.92 -13.74
C GLN A 170 -15.02 -11.55 -13.36
N ALA A 171 -15.37 -10.25 -13.37
CA ALA A 171 -16.72 -9.80 -13.06
C ALA A 171 -17.72 -10.27 -14.13
N TYR A 172 -17.35 -10.14 -15.41
CA TYR A 172 -18.14 -10.65 -16.53
C TYR A 172 -18.29 -12.17 -16.48
N GLU A 173 -17.20 -12.90 -16.20
CA GLU A 173 -17.23 -14.35 -16.00
C GLU A 173 -18.18 -14.76 -14.85
N LYS A 174 -18.04 -14.14 -13.67
CA LYS A 174 -18.88 -14.43 -12.48
C LYS A 174 -20.37 -14.17 -12.75
N ASN A 175 -20.68 -13.18 -13.58
CA ASN A 175 -22.05 -12.88 -14.02
C ASN A 175 -22.56 -13.84 -15.10
N GLY A 176 -21.73 -14.78 -15.57
CA GLY A 176 -22.06 -15.75 -16.61
C GLY A 176 -21.92 -15.20 -18.03
N ASP A 177 -21.45 -13.97 -18.20
CA ASP A 177 -21.19 -13.35 -19.51
C ASP A 177 -19.72 -13.57 -19.91
N VAL A 178 -19.41 -14.81 -20.30
CA VAL A 178 -18.07 -15.19 -20.79
C VAL A 178 -17.70 -14.41 -22.06
N SER A 179 -18.68 -14.06 -22.89
CA SER A 179 -18.42 -13.31 -24.14
C SER A 179 -17.97 -11.88 -23.84
N GLY A 180 -18.58 -11.22 -22.85
CA GLY A 180 -18.13 -9.91 -22.36
C GLY A 180 -16.78 -9.93 -21.65
N ALA A 181 -16.35 -11.08 -21.09
CA ALA A 181 -15.05 -11.24 -20.44
C ALA A 181 -13.87 -11.32 -21.43
N LEU A 182 -14.09 -11.91 -22.62
CA LEU A 182 -13.04 -12.20 -23.60
C LEU A 182 -12.24 -10.97 -24.05
N PRO A 183 -12.85 -9.82 -24.42
CA PRO A 183 -12.09 -8.64 -24.85
C PRO A 183 -11.05 -8.17 -23.82
N PHE A 184 -11.38 -8.24 -22.53
CA PHE A 184 -10.48 -7.85 -21.47
C PHE A 184 -9.35 -8.87 -21.25
N ALA A 185 -9.66 -10.17 -21.37
CA ALA A 185 -8.65 -11.22 -21.29
C ALA A 185 -7.66 -11.18 -22.48
N TRP A 186 -8.14 -10.94 -23.70
CA TRP A 186 -7.31 -10.69 -24.87
C TRP A 186 -6.41 -9.46 -24.65
N ARG A 187 -6.99 -8.35 -24.18
CA ARG A 187 -6.24 -7.13 -23.92
C ARG A 187 -5.14 -7.30 -22.86
N ARG A 188 -5.35 -8.15 -21.85
CA ARG A 188 -4.28 -8.50 -20.88
C ARG A 188 -3.11 -9.19 -21.55
N VAL A 189 -3.38 -10.17 -22.43
CA VAL A 189 -2.33 -10.88 -23.19
C VAL A 189 -1.58 -9.94 -24.13
N GLU A 190 -2.27 -8.97 -24.73
CA GLU A 190 -1.62 -7.95 -25.57
C GLU A 190 -0.64 -7.08 -24.79
N LEU A 191 -0.98 -6.70 -23.56
CA LEU A 191 -0.13 -5.86 -22.70
C LEU A 191 1.01 -6.66 -22.05
N GLU A 192 0.78 -7.92 -21.70
CA GLU A 192 1.77 -8.82 -21.13
C GLU A 192 1.85 -10.14 -21.91
N SER A 193 2.47 -10.09 -23.09
CA SER A 193 2.59 -11.28 -23.94
C SER A 193 3.36 -12.44 -23.31
N TRP A 194 4.20 -12.16 -22.30
CA TRP A 194 4.97 -13.16 -21.56
C TRP A 194 4.23 -13.72 -20.33
N SER A 195 3.05 -13.18 -20.00
CA SER A 195 2.29 -13.59 -18.81
C SER A 195 1.52 -14.89 -19.04
N GLU A 196 2.14 -16.00 -18.66
CA GLU A 196 1.53 -17.33 -18.78
C GLU A 196 0.15 -17.43 -18.09
N GLU A 197 -0.03 -16.76 -16.96
CA GLU A 197 -1.33 -16.69 -16.27
C GLU A 197 -2.41 -16.04 -17.15
N ALA A 198 -2.09 -14.94 -17.84
CA ALA A 198 -3.02 -14.26 -18.73
C ALA A 198 -3.41 -15.16 -19.92
N HIS A 199 -2.43 -15.87 -20.50
CA HIS A 199 -2.68 -16.87 -21.53
C HIS A 199 -3.58 -18.00 -21.03
N ARG A 200 -3.26 -18.59 -19.87
CA ARG A 200 -4.02 -19.69 -19.26
C ARG A 200 -5.46 -19.28 -18.95
N TYR A 201 -5.68 -18.07 -18.44
CA TYR A 201 -7.03 -17.57 -18.18
C TYR A 201 -7.83 -17.32 -19.47
N LEU A 202 -7.19 -16.79 -20.51
CA LEU A 202 -7.82 -16.64 -21.83
C LEU A 202 -8.18 -18.00 -22.45
N MET A 203 -7.29 -18.99 -22.38
CA MET A 203 -7.57 -20.37 -22.81
C MET A 203 -8.82 -20.93 -22.12
N TYR A 204 -8.93 -20.70 -20.81
CA TYR A 204 -10.09 -21.13 -20.02
C TYR A 204 -11.39 -20.44 -20.47
N LEU A 205 -11.39 -19.11 -20.67
CA LEU A 205 -12.58 -18.38 -21.15
C LEU A 205 -12.97 -18.78 -22.59
N LEU A 206 -11.99 -19.01 -23.47
CA LEU A 206 -12.23 -19.52 -24.82
C LEU A 206 -12.87 -20.92 -24.77
N ALA A 207 -12.39 -21.80 -23.90
CA ALA A 207 -12.99 -23.12 -23.71
C ALA A 207 -14.42 -23.03 -23.14
N LEU A 208 -14.66 -22.19 -22.14
CA LEU A 208 -16.00 -21.96 -21.56
C LEU A 208 -17.00 -21.39 -22.56
N SER A 209 -16.55 -20.55 -23.49
CA SER A 209 -17.39 -20.00 -24.57
C SER A 209 -17.61 -20.98 -25.73
N GLY A 210 -17.10 -22.22 -25.62
CA GLY A 210 -17.21 -23.25 -26.67
C GLY A 210 -16.19 -23.11 -27.80
N GLN A 211 -15.29 -22.12 -27.73
CA GLN A 211 -14.23 -21.86 -28.72
C GLN A 211 -13.00 -22.73 -28.45
N ARG A 212 -13.20 -24.06 -28.42
CA ARG A 212 -12.16 -25.04 -28.07
C ARG A 212 -10.92 -24.94 -28.97
N SER A 213 -11.11 -24.77 -30.28
CA SER A 213 -9.99 -24.66 -31.22
C SER A 213 -9.13 -23.42 -30.96
N GLU A 214 -9.76 -22.28 -30.67
CA GLU A 214 -9.05 -21.04 -30.29
C GLU A 214 -8.31 -21.21 -28.96
N ALA A 215 -8.91 -21.89 -27.99
CA ALA A 215 -8.26 -22.17 -26.72
C ALA A 215 -7.00 -23.04 -26.87
N LEU A 216 -7.01 -24.02 -27.77
CA LEU A 216 -5.82 -24.84 -28.07
C LEU A 216 -4.77 -24.04 -28.85
N ALA A 217 -5.17 -23.20 -29.80
CA ALA A 217 -4.26 -22.31 -30.52
C ALA A 217 -3.59 -21.30 -29.56
N GLN A 218 -4.31 -20.81 -28.56
CA GLN A 218 -3.79 -19.87 -27.58
C GLN A 218 -2.66 -20.47 -26.72
N TYR A 219 -2.67 -21.78 -26.49
CA TYR A 219 -1.54 -22.49 -25.86
C TYR A 219 -0.26 -22.40 -26.70
N GLU A 220 -0.37 -22.58 -28.02
CA GLU A 220 0.78 -22.45 -28.94
C GLU A 220 1.29 -21.00 -29.02
N VAL A 221 0.40 -20.01 -28.87
CA VAL A 221 0.79 -18.60 -28.72
C VAL A 221 1.56 -18.41 -27.42
N CYS A 222 1.06 -18.95 -26.30
CA CYS A 222 1.74 -18.89 -25.00
C CYS A 222 3.14 -19.50 -25.06
N GLN A 223 3.27 -20.70 -25.64
CA GLN A 223 4.55 -21.39 -25.77
C GLN A 223 5.57 -20.57 -26.57
N ARG A 224 5.14 -19.99 -27.70
CA ARG A 224 6.02 -19.13 -28.51
C ARG A 224 6.42 -17.86 -27.78
N ALA A 225 5.51 -17.26 -27.02
CA ALA A 225 5.81 -16.04 -26.28
C ALA A 225 6.78 -16.29 -25.11
N LEU A 226 6.57 -17.35 -24.33
CA LEU A 226 7.48 -17.75 -23.24
C LEU A 226 8.87 -18.12 -23.76
N ALA A 227 8.95 -18.88 -24.84
CA ALA A 227 10.23 -19.21 -25.46
C ALA A 227 10.97 -17.97 -25.98
N LYS A 228 10.23 -17.00 -26.54
CA LYS A 228 10.81 -15.76 -27.09
C LYS A 228 11.30 -14.79 -26.02
N GLU A 229 10.51 -14.58 -24.97
CA GLU A 229 10.76 -13.52 -23.99
C GLU A 229 11.53 -14.01 -22.76
N LEU A 230 11.36 -15.29 -22.37
CA LEU A 230 11.87 -15.84 -21.11
C LEU A 230 12.75 -17.09 -21.29
N ASP A 231 12.82 -17.67 -22.50
CA ASP A 231 13.54 -18.91 -22.81
C ASP A 231 13.09 -20.10 -21.92
N VAL A 232 11.77 -20.19 -21.66
CA VAL A 232 11.14 -21.26 -20.85
C VAL A 232 9.98 -21.91 -21.59
N GLU A 233 9.67 -23.16 -21.20
CA GLU A 233 8.47 -23.87 -21.62
C GLU A 233 7.26 -23.52 -20.72
N PRO A 234 6.01 -23.74 -21.19
CA PRO A 234 4.82 -23.59 -20.35
C PRO A 234 4.88 -24.46 -19.10
N SER A 235 4.32 -23.93 -18.01
CA SER A 235 4.17 -24.61 -16.74
C SER A 235 3.27 -25.85 -16.83
N ILE A 236 3.37 -26.68 -15.79
CA ILE A 236 2.55 -27.90 -15.66
C ILE A 236 1.06 -27.55 -15.64
N GLU A 237 0.66 -26.47 -14.95
CA GLU A 237 -0.73 -26.04 -14.82
C GLU A 237 -1.34 -25.65 -16.17
N THR A 238 -0.56 -24.94 -17.01
CA THR A 238 -0.99 -24.53 -18.36
C THR A 238 -1.06 -25.72 -19.30
N THR A 239 -0.09 -26.62 -19.21
CA THR A 239 -0.08 -27.89 -19.96
C THR A 239 -1.28 -28.76 -19.58
N GLN A 240 -1.59 -28.90 -18.30
CA GLN A 240 -2.77 -29.64 -17.82
C GLN A 240 -4.09 -28.99 -18.25
N LEU A 241 -4.17 -27.66 -18.31
CA LEU A 241 -5.34 -26.98 -18.87
C LEU A 241 -5.49 -27.30 -20.36
N TYR A 242 -4.41 -27.22 -21.13
CA TYR A 242 -4.39 -27.60 -22.54
C TYR A 242 -4.88 -29.04 -22.76
N GLU A 243 -4.36 -30.00 -21.98
CA GLU A 243 -4.77 -31.41 -22.07
C GLU A 243 -6.25 -31.59 -21.75
N ARG A 244 -6.75 -30.96 -20.68
CA ARG A 244 -8.19 -31.00 -20.35
C ARG A 244 -9.07 -30.42 -21.44
N ILE A 245 -8.68 -29.30 -22.05
CA ILE A 245 -9.40 -28.70 -23.19
C ILE A 245 -9.35 -29.65 -24.40
N ARG A 246 -8.18 -30.23 -24.68
CA ARG A 246 -7.95 -31.19 -25.76
C ARG A 246 -8.75 -32.48 -25.55
N ASP A 247 -9.05 -32.87 -24.33
CA ASP A 247 -9.80 -34.09 -24.03
C ASP A 247 -11.31 -33.82 -23.82
N GLY A 248 -11.74 -32.54 -23.92
CA GLY A 248 -13.14 -32.13 -23.83
C GLY A 248 -13.68 -31.99 -22.40
N GLY A 249 -12.80 -31.90 -21.41
CA GLY A 249 -13.12 -31.92 -19.98
C GLY A 249 -13.56 -30.59 -19.37
N ILE A 250 -13.62 -29.50 -20.14
CA ILE A 250 -14.14 -28.22 -19.62
C ILE A 250 -15.64 -28.15 -19.88
N SER A 251 -16.40 -28.48 -18.85
CA SER A 251 -17.85 -28.25 -18.75
C SER A 251 -18.08 -27.08 -17.78
N PRO A 252 -19.08 -26.19 -18.00
CA PRO A 252 -19.36 -25.09 -17.08
C PRO A 252 -19.54 -25.65 -15.67
N LEU A 253 -18.85 -25.05 -14.69
CA LEU A 253 -19.00 -25.40 -13.28
C LEU A 253 -20.50 -25.41 -12.92
N PRO A 254 -20.98 -26.41 -12.15
CA PRO A 254 -22.36 -26.40 -11.67
C PRO A 254 -22.61 -25.11 -10.90
N ARG A 255 -23.59 -24.33 -11.35
CA ARG A 255 -24.11 -23.21 -10.56
C ARG A 255 -24.54 -23.76 -9.21
N ILE A 256 -23.89 -23.33 -8.13
CA ILE A 256 -24.50 -23.45 -6.80
C ILE A 256 -25.83 -22.68 -6.92
N PRO A 257 -27.00 -23.32 -6.73
CA PRO A 257 -28.26 -22.61 -6.80
C PRO A 257 -28.21 -21.45 -5.82
N ALA A 258 -28.53 -20.24 -6.29
CA ALA A 258 -28.69 -19.09 -5.42
C ALA A 258 -29.66 -19.47 -4.31
N THR A 259 -29.17 -19.60 -3.09
CA THR A 259 -30.02 -19.74 -1.91
C THR A 259 -30.91 -18.51 -1.89
N THR A 260 -32.20 -18.71 -2.16
CA THR A 260 -33.25 -17.71 -2.01
C THR A 260 -33.06 -17.01 -0.68
N GLN A 261 -32.70 -15.73 -0.72
CA GLN A 261 -32.66 -14.87 0.47
C GLN A 261 -34.04 -14.92 1.15
N PRO A 262 -34.13 -15.19 2.46
CA PRO A 262 -35.35 -14.94 3.18
C PRO A 262 -35.61 -13.43 3.20
N ARG A 263 -36.75 -13.01 2.65
CA ARG A 263 -37.30 -11.66 2.81
C ARG A 263 -37.37 -11.33 4.30
N THR A 264 -36.53 -10.42 4.78
CA THR A 264 -36.75 -9.71 6.04
C THR A 264 -37.61 -8.48 5.75
N GLU A 265 -38.90 -8.59 6.07
CA GLU A 265 -39.74 -7.41 6.29
C GLU A 265 -39.20 -6.64 7.50
N TYR A 266 -38.72 -5.42 7.28
CA TYR A 266 -38.39 -4.48 8.35
C TYR A 266 -39.67 -3.84 8.90
N PRO A 267 -39.90 -3.82 10.22
CA PRO A 267 -40.93 -2.97 10.82
C PRO A 267 -40.48 -1.49 10.83
N PRO A 268 -41.41 -0.52 10.82
CA PRO A 268 -41.07 0.88 10.59
C PRO A 268 -40.34 1.51 11.77
N HIS A 269 -39.32 2.31 11.46
CA HIS A 269 -38.52 3.07 12.40
C HIS A 269 -39.38 4.05 13.24
N ARG A 270 -39.20 4.00 14.56
CA ARG A 270 -39.75 4.97 15.51
C ARG A 270 -38.78 6.15 15.58
N GLN A 271 -39.23 7.35 15.20
CA GLN A 271 -38.52 8.61 15.40
C GLN A 271 -38.26 8.83 16.89
N ILE A 272 -37.02 9.22 17.23
CA ILE A 272 -36.67 9.76 18.55
C ILE A 272 -36.20 11.20 18.31
N ASP A 273 -36.95 12.15 18.84
CA ASP A 273 -36.63 13.58 18.82
C ASP A 273 -35.48 13.92 19.79
N PRO A 274 -34.71 15.00 19.54
CA PRO A 274 -33.60 15.40 20.40
C PRO A 274 -34.08 16.07 21.70
N PRO A 275 -33.40 15.88 22.84
CA PRO A 275 -33.79 16.55 24.08
C PRO A 275 -33.21 17.97 24.19
N THR A 276 -34.09 18.85 24.63
CA THR A 276 -33.91 20.27 24.96
C THR A 276 -33.24 20.48 26.34
N ALA A 277 -32.70 21.67 26.53
CA ALA A 277 -31.80 22.12 27.62
C ALA A 277 -32.44 22.46 28.99
N GLU A 278 -31.53 22.79 29.92
CA GLU A 278 -31.63 23.46 31.26
C GLU A 278 -31.48 22.52 32.48
N ALA A 279 -30.76 22.82 33.58
CA ALA A 279 -30.43 24.11 34.21
C ALA A 279 -29.12 24.12 35.05
N LYS A 280 -28.75 25.31 35.52
CA LYS A 280 -27.51 25.82 36.15
C LYS A 280 -27.34 25.50 37.66
N THR A 281 -26.09 25.54 38.13
CA THR A 281 -25.72 25.99 39.50
C THR A 281 -24.34 26.69 39.51
N GLU A 282 -24.20 27.68 40.39
CA GLU A 282 -23.18 28.76 40.42
C GLU A 282 -22.04 28.56 41.45
N ARG A 283 -20.85 29.12 41.11
CA ARG A 283 -19.81 29.85 41.92
C ARG A 283 -18.85 29.08 42.86
N PRO A 284 -17.65 29.63 43.25
CA PRO A 284 -17.13 31.01 43.16
C PRO A 284 -15.67 31.21 42.64
N LYS A 285 -15.24 32.50 42.56
CA LYS A 285 -13.97 33.06 42.02
C LYS A 285 -12.82 33.28 43.04
N ALA A 286 -11.61 33.38 42.44
CA ALA A 286 -10.42 34.23 42.74
C ALA A 286 -9.31 33.69 43.70
N PRO A 287 -8.01 34.12 43.59
CA PRO A 287 -7.44 35.27 42.87
C PRO A 287 -6.13 34.96 42.07
N ALA A 288 -5.39 36.02 41.67
CA ALA A 288 -4.36 36.04 40.62
C ALA A 288 -2.95 36.51 41.08
N VAL A 289 -1.92 36.19 40.25
CA VAL A 289 -0.58 36.86 40.07
C VAL A 289 0.51 36.58 41.15
N PRO A 290 1.86 36.61 40.92
CA PRO A 290 2.68 37.04 39.74
C PRO A 290 3.80 36.08 39.24
N HIS A 291 4.35 36.43 38.07
CA HIS A 291 5.66 35.99 37.54
C HIS A 291 6.82 36.88 38.02
N PRO A 292 8.05 36.35 38.11
CA PRO A 292 9.26 37.15 38.06
C PRO A 292 10.02 36.99 36.72
N ARG A 293 10.61 38.09 36.27
CA ARG A 293 11.63 38.19 35.21
C ARG A 293 13.01 38.23 35.87
N LEU A 294 14.04 37.72 35.19
CA LEU A 294 15.39 38.30 35.29
C LEU A 294 16.15 38.18 33.95
N LYS A 295 16.94 39.22 33.66
CA LYS A 295 17.83 39.41 32.49
C LYS A 295 19.29 39.13 32.90
N ILE A 296 20.19 39.00 31.89
CA ILE A 296 21.62 39.42 31.76
C ILE A 296 22.24 38.45 30.73
N ALA A 297 22.66 38.83 29.51
CA ALA A 297 23.75 39.69 28.99
C ALA A 297 25.01 38.89 28.56
N ALA A 298 25.67 39.41 27.52
CA ALA A 298 26.52 38.76 26.53
C ALA A 298 27.98 38.46 26.96
N GLY A 299 28.66 37.59 26.20
CA GLY A 299 30.11 37.37 26.31
C GLY A 299 30.70 36.32 25.36
N SER A 300 31.37 36.81 24.31
CA SER A 300 32.22 36.21 23.28
C SER A 300 33.11 35.03 23.67
N ALA A 301 33.29 34.04 22.77
CA ALA A 301 34.61 33.46 22.43
C ALA A 301 34.51 32.49 21.23
N LEU A 302 34.76 33.04 20.05
CA LEU A 302 35.37 32.35 18.92
C LEU A 302 36.71 31.74 19.41
N ILE A 303 37.17 30.63 18.83
CA ILE A 303 38.34 29.79 19.22
C ILE A 303 37.99 28.59 20.11
N LEU A 304 37.05 27.73 19.67
CA LEU A 304 37.00 26.32 20.11
C LEU A 304 36.51 25.34 19.01
N ALA A 305 36.33 25.83 17.78
CA ALA A 305 35.70 25.08 16.69
C ALA A 305 36.69 24.28 15.82
N LEU A 306 38.01 24.45 15.98
CA LEU A 306 39.01 23.80 15.11
C LEU A 306 39.76 22.62 15.76
N PHE A 307 39.56 22.34 17.06
CA PHE A 307 40.20 21.21 17.75
C PHE A 307 39.27 20.01 17.99
N LEU A 308 37.94 20.19 17.87
CA LEU A 308 36.97 19.09 18.03
C LEU A 308 36.79 18.23 16.77
N VAL A 309 37.16 18.73 15.59
CA VAL A 309 37.00 18.01 14.31
C VAL A 309 38.08 16.92 14.11
N ILE A 310 39.26 17.06 14.72
CA ILE A 310 40.37 16.11 14.53
C ILE A 310 40.33 14.96 15.55
N VAL A 311 39.72 15.12 16.72
CA VAL A 311 39.53 14.02 17.68
C VAL A 311 38.31 13.15 17.31
N PHE A 312 37.30 13.71 16.63
CA PHE A 312 36.09 12.98 16.24
C PHE A 312 36.29 11.98 15.08
N LEU A 313 37.41 12.08 14.34
CA LEU A 313 37.74 11.20 13.20
C LEU A 313 38.65 10.01 13.58
N ALA A 314 39.19 9.95 14.80
CA ALA A 314 40.14 8.90 15.21
C ALA A 314 39.62 7.93 16.29
N THR A 315 38.40 8.12 16.81
CA THR A 315 37.75 7.16 17.71
C THR A 315 36.30 6.96 17.30
N ARG A 316 36.06 6.24 16.20
CA ARG A 316 34.77 5.54 16.08
C ARG A 316 34.79 4.42 17.12
N PRO A 317 33.99 4.45 18.19
CA PRO A 317 33.76 3.22 18.93
C PRO A 317 33.20 2.23 17.92
N ALA A 318 33.78 1.04 17.84
CA ALA A 318 33.13 -0.06 17.15
C ALA A 318 31.69 -0.11 17.68
N VAL A 319 30.70 -0.09 16.78
CA VAL A 319 29.30 -0.32 17.16
C VAL A 319 29.31 -1.58 18.03
N PRO A 320 29.04 -1.50 19.34
CA PRO A 320 28.95 -2.70 20.12
C PRO A 320 27.81 -3.49 19.50
N LYS A 321 28.10 -4.71 19.03
CA LYS A 321 27.03 -5.66 18.71
C LYS A 321 26.10 -5.66 19.91
N PRO A 322 24.79 -5.45 19.76
CA PRO A 322 23.89 -5.58 20.87
C PRO A 322 24.10 -6.98 21.44
N ALA A 323 24.50 -7.04 22.71
CA ALA A 323 24.49 -8.29 23.45
C ALA A 323 23.01 -8.62 23.65
N ILE A 324 22.43 -9.30 22.65
CA ILE A 324 21.10 -9.89 22.77
C ILE A 324 21.21 -10.81 23.98
N ALA A 325 20.52 -10.47 25.06
CA ALA A 325 20.25 -11.42 26.14
C ALA A 325 19.74 -12.70 25.46
N THR A 326 20.47 -13.79 25.63
CA THR A 326 20.26 -15.08 24.95
C THR A 326 18.98 -15.73 25.45
N ALA A 327 17.83 -15.16 25.09
CA ALA A 327 16.54 -15.71 25.43
C ALA A 327 16.41 -17.08 24.76
N LYS A 328 16.16 -18.12 25.55
CA LYS A 328 15.79 -19.44 25.00
C LYS A 328 14.41 -19.34 24.38
N GLY A 329 14.34 -19.46 23.06
CA GLY A 329 13.07 -19.38 22.35
C GLY A 329 13.26 -19.35 20.85
N LYS A 330 12.14 -19.12 20.17
CA LYS A 330 12.02 -19.23 18.71
C LYS A 330 11.41 -17.95 18.15
N ILE A 331 12.07 -17.36 17.17
CA ILE A 331 11.58 -16.19 16.44
C ILE A 331 11.15 -16.63 15.04
N ILE A 332 9.95 -16.25 14.60
CA ILE A 332 9.50 -16.49 13.23
C ILE A 332 9.86 -15.31 12.32
N THR A 333 10.35 -15.62 11.12
CA THR A 333 10.76 -14.62 10.14
C THR A 333 10.70 -15.18 8.72
N PRO A 334 10.49 -14.34 7.68
CA PRO A 334 10.79 -14.72 6.31
C PRO A 334 12.26 -15.15 6.15
N CYS A 335 12.51 -16.20 5.37
CA CYS A 335 13.89 -16.61 5.06
C CYS A 335 14.57 -15.55 4.16
N GLN A 336 15.77 -15.09 4.53
CA GLN A 336 16.49 -14.08 3.74
C GLN A 336 17.17 -14.71 2.50
N ARG A 337 16.94 -14.13 1.30
CA ARG A 337 17.59 -14.41 0.00
C ARG A 337 17.13 -15.64 -0.80
N GLN A 338 15.85 -15.78 -1.10
CA GLN A 338 15.39 -16.79 -2.06
C GLN A 338 14.27 -16.26 -2.95
N SER A 339 14.12 -16.87 -4.14
CA SER A 339 13.14 -16.50 -5.18
C SER A 339 11.71 -16.97 -4.86
N ALA A 340 11.52 -17.76 -3.81
CA ALA A 340 10.23 -18.28 -3.37
C ALA A 340 9.97 -17.97 -1.88
N PRO A 341 8.72 -17.70 -1.47
CA PRO A 341 8.40 -17.46 -0.06
C PRO A 341 8.62 -18.68 0.81
N ARG A 342 9.39 -18.51 1.90
CA ARG A 342 9.62 -19.51 2.94
C ARG A 342 9.59 -18.90 4.32
N ILE A 343 9.04 -19.64 5.28
CA ILE A 343 9.06 -19.29 6.70
C ILE A 343 10.25 -19.97 7.37
N CYS A 344 10.96 -19.20 8.19
CA CYS A 344 12.09 -19.66 8.97
C CYS A 344 11.84 -19.44 10.46
N VAL A 345 12.33 -20.37 11.26
CA VAL A 345 12.38 -20.25 12.72
C VAL A 345 13.83 -20.07 13.14
N VAL A 346 14.11 -18.95 13.80
CA VAL A 346 15.41 -18.65 14.36
C VAL A 346 15.41 -19.03 15.84
N ASP A 347 16.34 -19.87 16.24
CA ASP A 347 16.66 -20.10 17.65
C ASP A 347 17.28 -18.83 18.23
N ALA A 348 16.60 -18.19 19.18
CA ALA A 348 16.95 -16.87 19.69
C ALA A 348 18.26 -16.88 20.52
N GLN A 349 18.68 -18.05 21.01
CA GLN A 349 19.92 -18.19 21.80
C GLN A 349 21.14 -18.37 20.90
N THR A 350 21.04 -19.23 19.90
CA THR A 350 22.14 -19.61 19.01
C THR A 350 22.18 -18.80 17.72
N GLY A 351 21.08 -18.13 17.37
CA GLY A 351 20.85 -17.53 16.07
C GLY A 351 20.67 -18.57 14.95
N TYR A 352 20.57 -19.86 15.28
CA TYR A 352 20.44 -20.92 14.29
C TYR A 352 19.10 -20.82 13.58
N LEU A 353 19.14 -20.65 12.27
CA LEU A 353 17.97 -20.47 11.42
C LEU A 353 17.60 -21.81 10.78
N THR A 354 16.38 -22.26 11.05
CA THR A 354 15.82 -23.50 10.50
C THR A 354 14.69 -23.15 9.54
N PRO A 355 14.78 -23.49 8.24
CA PRO A 355 13.65 -23.36 7.34
C PRO A 355 12.55 -24.33 7.77
N LEU A 356 11.34 -23.81 7.89
CA LEU A 356 10.15 -24.57 8.28
C LEU A 356 9.47 -25.23 7.07
N THR A 357 9.70 -24.65 5.89
CA THR A 357 9.12 -25.09 4.62
C THR A 357 10.18 -25.11 3.52
N ASP A 358 10.09 -26.10 2.65
CA ASP A 358 10.97 -26.21 1.49
C ASP A 358 10.57 -25.28 0.35
N ASP A 359 9.27 -24.99 0.15
CA ASP A 359 8.72 -23.91 -0.68
C ASP A 359 7.22 -23.77 -0.35
N LEU A 360 6.70 -22.55 -0.28
CA LEU A 360 5.26 -22.33 -0.11
C LEU A 360 4.61 -22.00 -1.47
N PRO A 361 3.37 -22.47 -1.73
CA PRO A 361 2.60 -22.11 -2.93
C PRO A 361 2.02 -20.69 -2.79
N LEU A 362 2.89 -19.73 -2.49
CA LEU A 362 2.59 -18.34 -2.24
C LEU A 362 3.52 -17.49 -3.10
N ASP A 363 3.07 -16.30 -3.45
CA ASP A 363 3.83 -15.33 -4.24
C ASP A 363 4.80 -14.52 -3.36
N ARG A 364 4.27 -13.95 -2.27
CA ARG A 364 5.05 -13.16 -1.32
C ARG A 364 4.39 -13.09 0.06
N PHE A 365 5.19 -12.76 1.07
CA PHE A 365 4.67 -12.44 2.40
C PHE A 365 4.31 -10.97 2.52
N GLY A 366 3.25 -10.70 3.27
CA GLY A 366 2.94 -9.39 3.80
C GLY A 366 3.63 -9.12 5.14
N PRO A 367 3.39 -7.95 5.74
CA PRO A 367 3.97 -7.60 7.03
C PRO A 367 3.31 -8.39 8.17
N GLY A 368 4.14 -8.75 9.15
CA GLY A 368 3.72 -9.35 10.41
C GLY A 368 3.51 -10.87 10.35
N MET A 369 3.91 -11.53 11.43
CA MET A 369 3.64 -12.94 11.70
C MET A 369 3.36 -13.09 13.19
N SER A 370 2.58 -14.10 13.56
CA SER A 370 2.20 -14.35 14.95
C SER A 370 2.18 -15.85 15.25
N TRP A 371 2.76 -16.23 16.39
CA TRP A 371 2.62 -17.57 16.93
C TRP A 371 1.19 -17.82 17.41
N GLY A 372 0.63 -18.96 17.02
CA GLY A 372 -0.58 -19.50 17.61
C GLY A 372 -0.33 -20.06 19.01
N PRO A 373 -1.40 -20.27 19.80
CA PRO A 373 -1.30 -20.85 21.13
C PRO A 373 -0.62 -22.23 21.08
N GLY A 374 0.18 -22.54 22.10
CA GLY A 374 0.90 -23.80 22.21
C GLY A 374 2.12 -23.95 21.29
N GLY A 375 2.44 -22.97 20.45
CA GLY A 375 3.70 -22.93 19.69
C GLY A 375 3.80 -23.97 18.58
N ASN A 376 2.65 -24.44 18.07
CA ASN A 376 2.60 -25.41 16.97
C ASN A 376 2.00 -24.82 15.68
N GLN A 377 1.49 -23.59 15.71
CA GLN A 377 0.94 -22.93 14.52
C GLN A 377 1.47 -21.50 14.40
N ILE A 378 1.47 -21.00 13.18
CA ILE A 378 1.88 -19.65 12.83
C ILE A 378 0.79 -19.03 11.95
N ALA A 379 0.33 -17.83 12.29
CA ALA A 379 -0.44 -16.97 11.41
C ALA A 379 0.47 -15.95 10.71
N PHE A 380 0.21 -15.69 9.44
CA PHE A 380 0.96 -14.74 8.63
C PHE A 380 0.09 -14.20 7.50
N SER A 381 0.47 -13.07 6.93
CA SER A 381 -0.18 -12.56 5.71
C SER A 381 0.65 -12.92 4.49
N ALA A 382 0.00 -13.31 3.40
CA ALA A 382 0.68 -13.66 2.16
C ALA A 382 -0.24 -13.48 0.95
N ALA A 383 0.37 -13.37 -0.22
CA ALA A 383 -0.34 -13.40 -1.49
C ALA A 383 -0.27 -14.83 -2.03
N SER A 384 -1.40 -15.41 -2.41
CA SER A 384 -1.44 -16.73 -3.07
C SER A 384 -1.18 -16.68 -4.57
N GLN A 385 -1.22 -15.49 -5.19
CA GLN A 385 -0.98 -15.32 -6.62
C GLN A 385 0.02 -14.19 -6.89
N PRO A 386 0.80 -14.29 -7.99
CA PRO A 386 1.67 -13.23 -8.48
C PRO A 386 0.97 -11.89 -8.55
N THR A 387 1.35 -10.99 -7.65
CA THR A 387 0.77 -9.66 -7.59
C THR A 387 1.62 -8.72 -8.42
N GLN A 388 1.33 -8.69 -9.73
CA GLN A 388 1.85 -7.73 -10.71
C GLN A 388 1.37 -6.31 -10.37
N GLY A 389 1.98 -5.69 -9.34
CA GLY A 389 1.99 -4.23 -9.18
C GLY A 389 0.77 -3.53 -8.58
N THR A 390 -0.07 -4.22 -7.81
CA THR A 390 -1.18 -3.60 -7.08
C THR A 390 -0.91 -3.56 -5.58
N ALA A 391 -1.67 -2.72 -4.86
CA ALA A 391 -1.83 -2.86 -3.40
C ALA A 391 -2.06 -4.35 -3.08
N GLU A 392 -1.28 -4.83 -2.11
CA GLU A 392 -0.94 -6.23 -1.93
C GLU A 392 -2.20 -7.06 -1.69
N ASP A 393 -2.53 -7.98 -2.60
CA ASP A 393 -3.66 -8.92 -2.42
C ASP A 393 -3.24 -9.98 -1.40
N LEU A 394 -3.23 -9.56 -0.14
CA LEU A 394 -2.77 -10.34 0.99
C LEU A 394 -3.98 -10.87 1.72
N ASP A 395 -4.02 -12.19 1.85
CA ASP A 395 -4.92 -12.89 2.75
C ASP A 395 -4.13 -13.38 3.96
N LEU A 396 -4.84 -13.72 5.03
CA LEU A 396 -4.27 -14.38 6.18
C LEU A 396 -4.19 -15.88 5.94
N TYR A 397 -3.06 -16.47 6.32
CA TYR A 397 -2.80 -17.89 6.29
C TYR A 397 -2.37 -18.38 7.66
N THR A 398 -2.61 -19.67 7.89
CA THR A 398 -2.08 -20.41 9.04
C THR A 398 -1.33 -21.63 8.56
N ILE A 399 -0.28 -22.02 9.28
CA ILE A 399 0.52 -23.21 9.00
C ILE A 399 0.99 -23.86 10.29
N THR A 400 1.18 -25.18 10.27
CA THR A 400 1.78 -25.93 11.39
C THR A 400 3.30 -25.79 11.38
N VAL A 401 3.95 -25.88 12.54
CA VAL A 401 5.42 -25.72 12.66
C VAL A 401 6.23 -26.80 11.96
N ASP A 402 5.61 -27.92 11.63
CA ASP A 402 6.21 -28.97 10.79
C ASP A 402 6.08 -28.69 9.28
N GLY A 403 5.56 -27.53 8.90
CA GLY A 403 5.33 -27.12 7.51
C GLY A 403 4.03 -27.68 6.90
N SER A 404 3.24 -28.44 7.65
CA SER A 404 1.98 -29.01 7.19
C SER A 404 0.78 -28.10 7.44
N ASN A 405 -0.38 -28.47 6.87
CA ASN A 405 -1.67 -27.83 7.08
C ASN A 405 -1.67 -26.31 6.77
N LEU A 406 -1.01 -25.92 5.67
CA LEU A 406 -1.18 -24.58 5.14
C LEU A 406 -2.66 -24.33 4.81
N LYS A 407 -3.26 -23.35 5.47
CA LYS A 407 -4.68 -23.01 5.33
C LYS A 407 -4.85 -21.51 5.17
N GLN A 408 -5.60 -21.12 4.14
CA GLN A 408 -6.10 -19.76 3.99
C GLN A 408 -7.24 -19.51 5.00
N VAL A 409 -7.14 -18.42 5.76
CA VAL A 409 -8.10 -18.02 6.80
C VAL A 409 -9.06 -16.97 6.28
N THR A 410 -8.56 -15.92 5.63
CA THR A 410 -9.41 -14.88 5.04
C THR A 410 -9.52 -15.06 3.54
N THR A 411 -10.64 -14.59 2.98
CA THR A 411 -10.89 -14.61 1.54
C THR A 411 -11.56 -13.29 1.16
N GLY A 412 -11.23 -12.76 -0.01
CA GLY A 412 -11.86 -11.55 -0.56
C GLY A 412 -10.86 -10.66 -1.30
N ASP A 413 -11.32 -9.50 -1.76
CA ASP A 413 -10.49 -8.53 -2.49
C ASP A 413 -9.86 -7.45 -1.57
N ALA A 414 -9.94 -7.66 -0.26
CA ALA A 414 -9.43 -6.74 0.75
C ALA A 414 -8.04 -7.16 1.21
N VAL A 415 -7.17 -6.18 1.43
CA VAL A 415 -5.82 -6.42 1.96
C VAL A 415 -5.90 -6.71 3.45
N ASP A 416 -5.59 -7.95 3.83
CA ASP A 416 -5.59 -8.45 5.19
C ASP A 416 -4.16 -8.71 5.67
N ILE A 417 -3.70 -7.90 6.63
CA ILE A 417 -2.31 -7.88 7.07
C ILE A 417 -2.16 -7.80 8.59
N LEU A 418 -0.93 -7.95 9.06
CA LEU A 418 -0.55 -7.81 10.47
C LEU A 418 -1.38 -8.72 11.42
N PRO A 419 -1.45 -10.05 11.16
CA PRO A 419 -2.20 -10.94 12.04
C PRO A 419 -1.58 -10.99 13.45
N ALA A 420 -2.45 -11.01 14.45
CA ALA A 420 -2.14 -11.16 15.86
C ALA A 420 -3.06 -12.23 16.46
N TRP A 421 -2.52 -13.41 16.78
CA TRP A 421 -3.29 -14.49 17.40
C TRP A 421 -3.55 -14.19 18.87
N SER A 422 -4.77 -14.44 19.34
CA SER A 422 -5.10 -14.34 20.75
C SER A 422 -4.41 -15.46 21.55
N PRO A 423 -3.92 -15.19 22.78
CA PRO A 423 -3.27 -16.21 23.61
C PRO A 423 -4.15 -17.40 23.96
N ASP A 424 -5.47 -17.22 24.00
CA ASP A 424 -6.46 -18.29 24.20
C ASP A 424 -6.74 -19.12 22.93
N GLY A 425 -6.26 -18.67 21.77
CA GLY A 425 -6.43 -19.34 20.48
C GLY A 425 -7.71 -19.04 19.73
N THR A 426 -8.66 -18.33 20.35
CA THR A 426 -10.02 -18.18 19.82
C THR A 426 -10.08 -17.27 18.60
N TRP A 427 -9.21 -16.25 18.52
CA TRP A 427 -9.31 -15.18 17.53
C TRP A 427 -7.95 -14.83 16.93
N ILE A 428 -7.98 -14.39 15.67
CA ILE A 428 -6.89 -13.68 15.02
C ILE A 428 -7.38 -12.26 14.78
N ALA A 429 -6.72 -11.28 15.40
CA ALA A 429 -6.95 -9.87 15.12
C ALA A 429 -6.06 -9.44 13.94
N PHE A 430 -6.55 -8.57 13.08
CA PHE A 430 -5.83 -8.16 11.88
C PHE A 430 -6.28 -6.80 11.36
N HIS A 431 -5.46 -6.24 10.48
CA HIS A 431 -5.74 -5.00 9.78
C HIS A 431 -6.39 -5.32 8.43
N ARG A 432 -7.58 -4.77 8.20
CA ARG A 432 -8.26 -4.76 6.90
C ARG A 432 -8.72 -3.36 6.56
N GLN A 433 -8.26 -2.83 5.42
CA GLN A 433 -8.70 -1.53 4.88
C GLN A 433 -8.76 -0.41 5.94
N CYS A 434 -7.70 -0.26 6.73
CA CYS A 434 -7.65 0.72 7.82
C CYS A 434 -8.71 0.57 8.90
N ASN A 435 -9.03 -0.67 9.25
CA ASN A 435 -9.83 -0.99 10.42
C ASN A 435 -9.25 -2.22 11.12
N LEU A 436 -9.52 -2.33 12.42
CA LEU A 436 -9.26 -3.53 13.22
C LEU A 436 -10.37 -4.53 12.97
N TRP A 437 -10.01 -5.76 12.62
CA TRP A 437 -10.92 -6.88 12.43
C TRP A 437 -10.49 -8.06 13.30
N ILE A 438 -11.43 -8.98 13.55
CA ILE A 438 -11.15 -10.31 14.07
C ILE A 438 -11.78 -11.38 13.19
N VAL A 439 -11.16 -12.56 13.19
CA VAL A 439 -11.65 -13.77 12.53
C VAL A 439 -11.26 -14.98 13.38
N GLN A 440 -12.07 -16.04 13.38
CA GLN A 440 -11.64 -17.30 13.99
C GLN A 440 -10.54 -17.94 13.15
N PRO A 441 -9.59 -18.71 13.72
CA PRO A 441 -8.54 -19.37 12.95
C PRO A 441 -9.03 -20.30 11.84
N ASP A 442 -10.28 -20.75 11.93
CA ASP A 442 -10.88 -21.57 10.90
C ASP A 442 -11.41 -20.79 9.68
N GLY A 443 -11.38 -19.45 9.75
CA GLY A 443 -11.86 -18.51 8.74
C GLY A 443 -13.30 -18.02 8.96
N THR A 444 -13.98 -18.48 10.00
CA THR A 444 -15.36 -18.09 10.27
C THR A 444 -15.46 -16.83 11.15
N GLU A 445 -16.67 -16.26 11.23
CA GLU A 445 -17.01 -15.12 12.10
C GLU A 445 -16.12 -13.88 11.92
N ALA A 446 -15.66 -13.63 10.69
CA ALA A 446 -14.92 -12.42 10.36
C ALA A 446 -15.79 -11.16 10.57
N GLN A 447 -15.35 -10.23 11.43
CA GLN A 447 -16.11 -9.03 11.75
C GLN A 447 -15.21 -7.82 12.07
N PRO A 448 -15.65 -6.59 11.75
CA PRO A 448 -14.95 -5.37 12.11
C PRO A 448 -15.13 -5.08 13.61
N LEU A 449 -14.05 -4.69 14.27
CA LEU A 449 -14.05 -4.22 15.65
C LEU A 449 -13.98 -2.69 15.75
N SER A 450 -13.46 -2.03 14.73
CA SER A 450 -13.35 -0.58 14.71
C SER A 450 -13.87 0.02 13.41
N ALA A 451 -14.28 1.29 13.47
CA ALA A 451 -14.70 2.08 12.32
C ALA A 451 -13.99 3.43 12.35
N GLY A 452 -13.28 3.78 11.27
CA GLY A 452 -12.65 5.08 11.10
C GLY A 452 -11.36 5.30 11.92
N VAL A 453 -10.70 4.22 12.32
CA VAL A 453 -9.36 4.24 12.97
C VAL A 453 -8.47 3.22 12.27
N CYS A 454 -7.30 3.65 11.81
CA CYS A 454 -6.40 2.75 11.09
C CYS A 454 -5.50 1.99 12.06
N ALA A 455 -5.84 0.73 12.30
CA ALA A 455 -5.14 -0.11 13.27
C ALA A 455 -3.86 -0.73 12.69
N THR A 456 -2.71 -0.32 13.20
CA THR A 456 -1.40 -0.93 12.95
C THR A 456 -0.78 -1.42 14.27
N GLY A 457 0.31 -2.20 14.21
CA GLY A 457 1.01 -2.65 15.44
C GLY A 457 0.10 -3.40 16.42
N ILE A 458 -0.74 -4.30 15.91
CA ILE A 458 -1.78 -5.00 16.68
C ILE A 458 -1.13 -6.01 17.64
N ALA A 459 -1.55 -6.03 18.91
CA ALA A 459 -1.07 -6.97 19.93
C ALA A 459 -2.16 -7.31 20.96
N TRP A 460 -2.34 -8.60 21.26
CA TRP A 460 -3.24 -9.07 22.32
C TRP A 460 -2.60 -8.98 23.71
N SER A 461 -3.43 -8.68 24.72
CA SER A 461 -3.04 -8.83 26.11
C SER A 461 -2.89 -10.31 26.49
N PRO A 462 -2.04 -10.66 27.48
CA PRO A 462 -1.79 -12.05 27.86
C PRO A 462 -3.05 -12.84 28.26
N ASP A 463 -4.06 -12.13 28.77
CA ASP A 463 -5.35 -12.69 29.19
C ASP A 463 -6.41 -12.76 28.07
N SER A 464 -6.05 -12.41 26.83
CA SER A 464 -6.94 -12.36 25.65
C SER A 464 -8.16 -11.43 25.80
N ARG A 465 -8.16 -10.49 26.75
CA ARG A 465 -9.30 -9.57 26.96
C ARG A 465 -9.17 -8.26 26.20
N TRP A 466 -7.96 -7.84 25.86
CA TRP A 466 -7.68 -6.56 25.23
C TRP A 466 -6.81 -6.72 23.99
N ILE A 467 -7.06 -5.84 23.02
CA ILE A 467 -6.20 -5.66 21.84
C ILE A 467 -5.64 -4.25 21.91
N ALA A 468 -4.32 -4.12 21.94
CA ALA A 468 -3.64 -2.86 21.73
C ALA A 468 -3.34 -2.68 20.23
N PHE A 469 -3.44 -1.44 19.75
CA PHE A 469 -3.04 -1.08 18.39
C PHE A 469 -2.67 0.41 18.33
N ILE A 470 -1.88 0.76 17.32
CA ILE A 470 -1.56 2.14 16.98
C ILE A 470 -2.57 2.60 15.95
N ASP A 471 -3.35 3.62 16.32
CA ASP A 471 -4.26 4.35 15.43
C ASP A 471 -3.48 5.53 14.81
N THR A 472 -3.16 5.38 13.52
CA THR A 472 -2.53 6.41 12.69
C THR A 472 -3.46 6.80 11.54
N ASP A 473 -3.20 7.94 10.93
CA ASP A 473 -3.90 8.34 9.71
C ASP A 473 -3.06 7.97 8.48
N HIS A 474 -3.70 7.48 7.43
CA HIS A 474 -3.03 7.15 6.16
C HIS A 474 -3.09 8.35 5.23
N GLY A 475 -2.23 9.34 5.50
CA GLY A 475 -2.01 10.46 4.60
C GLY A 475 -0.59 11.00 4.79
N PRO A 476 0.18 11.24 3.70
CA PRO A 476 1.54 11.77 3.78
C PRO A 476 1.62 13.13 4.50
N ASP A 477 0.50 13.87 4.56
CA ASP A 477 0.37 15.19 5.17
C ASP A 477 -0.39 15.20 6.51
N SER A 478 -0.80 14.04 7.05
CA SER A 478 -1.62 14.02 8.26
C SER A 478 -0.85 14.56 9.47
N GLN A 479 -1.40 15.61 10.08
CA GLN A 479 -0.89 16.23 11.31
C GLN A 479 -1.52 15.61 12.57
N ARG A 480 -2.41 14.60 12.42
CA ARG A 480 -3.04 13.95 13.57
C ARG A 480 -1.97 13.14 14.31
N PRO A 481 -1.77 13.37 15.61
CA PRO A 481 -0.87 12.54 16.38
C PRO A 481 -1.37 11.10 16.39
N GLY A 482 -0.48 10.15 16.15
CA GLY A 482 -0.78 8.74 16.34
C GLY A 482 -1.21 8.48 17.78
N THR A 483 -2.06 7.47 18.02
CA THR A 483 -2.46 7.10 19.38
C THR A 483 -2.31 5.60 19.61
N ILE A 484 -1.82 5.22 20.79
CA ILE A 484 -1.96 3.84 21.27
C ILE A 484 -3.35 3.72 21.86
N ARG A 485 -4.14 2.78 21.32
CA ARG A 485 -5.49 2.48 21.77
C ARG A 485 -5.54 1.06 22.30
N ILE A 486 -6.40 0.83 23.28
CA ILE A 486 -6.81 -0.52 23.66
C ILE A 486 -8.30 -0.71 23.37
N PHE A 487 -8.65 -1.90 22.90
CA PHE A 487 -10.00 -2.29 22.54
C PHE A 487 -10.38 -3.59 23.23
N GLN A 488 -11.61 -3.66 23.74
CA GLN A 488 -12.18 -4.85 24.37
C GLN A 488 -13.26 -5.46 23.47
N PRO A 489 -13.02 -6.64 22.84
CA PRO A 489 -13.97 -7.27 21.92
C PRO A 489 -15.34 -7.58 22.53
N SER A 490 -15.37 -8.11 23.75
CA SER A 490 -16.62 -8.50 24.41
C SER A 490 -17.55 -7.34 24.76
N GLY A 491 -17.01 -6.12 24.92
CA GLY A 491 -17.77 -4.93 25.32
C GLY A 491 -17.89 -3.87 24.23
N ASN A 492 -17.28 -4.10 23.06
CA ASN A 492 -17.15 -3.13 21.96
C ASN A 492 -16.74 -1.73 22.44
N ASN A 493 -15.75 -1.66 23.33
CA ASN A 493 -15.28 -0.42 23.92
C ASN A 493 -13.80 -0.18 23.60
N SER A 494 -13.45 1.07 23.33
CA SER A 494 -12.08 1.49 23.02
C SER A 494 -11.69 2.72 23.85
N ARG A 495 -10.42 2.79 24.27
CA ARG A 495 -9.87 4.01 24.87
C ARG A 495 -8.44 4.26 24.42
N ILE A 496 -8.08 5.54 24.35
CA ILE A 496 -6.70 5.98 24.12
C ILE A 496 -5.92 5.79 25.42
N VAL A 497 -4.76 5.14 25.33
CA VAL A 497 -3.80 5.01 26.43
C VAL A 497 -2.69 6.05 26.28
N TYR A 498 -2.22 6.29 25.06
CA TYR A 498 -1.12 7.22 24.81
C TYR A 498 -1.31 7.97 23.50
N THR A 499 -0.85 9.22 23.45
CA THR A 499 -0.84 10.05 22.23
C THR A 499 0.60 10.46 21.93
N PHE A 500 1.08 10.09 20.74
CA PHE A 500 2.44 10.41 20.33
C PHE A 500 2.60 11.90 20.04
N SER A 501 3.76 12.44 20.41
CA SER A 501 4.16 13.81 20.08
C SER A 501 5.68 13.83 19.93
N PRO A 502 6.24 13.99 18.72
CA PRO A 502 5.56 14.27 17.44
C PRO A 502 4.73 13.09 16.88
N PRO A 503 3.90 13.30 15.83
CA PRO A 503 3.14 12.22 15.19
C PRO A 503 4.03 11.09 14.68
N VAL A 504 3.54 9.85 14.76
CA VAL A 504 4.25 8.65 14.28
C VAL A 504 3.47 8.00 13.14
N ARG A 505 4.18 7.33 12.23
CA ARG A 505 3.59 6.68 11.05
C ARG A 505 3.24 5.21 11.25
N GLY A 506 3.73 4.59 12.32
CA GLY A 506 3.50 3.20 12.66
C GLY A 506 4.48 2.72 13.71
N GLY A 507 4.43 1.42 14.02
CA GLY A 507 5.29 0.80 15.01
C GLY A 507 4.82 -0.60 15.38
N ARG A 508 5.54 -1.22 16.32
CA ARG A 508 5.20 -2.50 16.92
C ARG A 508 4.81 -2.30 18.37
N LEU A 509 3.77 -3.00 18.81
CA LEU A 509 3.36 -3.04 20.22
C LEU A 509 3.60 -4.42 20.81
N ALA A 510 3.80 -4.46 22.12
CA ALA A 510 3.79 -5.68 22.91
C ALA A 510 3.22 -5.39 24.30
N TRP A 511 2.52 -6.36 24.89
CA TRP A 511 2.06 -6.25 26.27
C TRP A 511 3.13 -6.80 27.22
N SER A 512 3.21 -6.24 28.42
CA SER A 512 3.93 -6.88 29.52
C SER A 512 3.25 -8.18 29.94
N ALA A 513 4.01 -9.11 30.52
CA ALA A 513 3.50 -10.40 30.96
C ALA A 513 2.36 -10.32 31.99
N ASP A 514 2.35 -9.27 32.81
CA ASP A 514 1.28 -8.98 33.79
C ASP A 514 0.07 -8.25 33.19
N GLY A 515 0.14 -7.88 31.92
CA GLY A 515 -0.90 -7.14 31.20
C GLY A 515 -1.12 -5.70 31.70
N GLN A 516 -0.19 -5.12 32.47
CA GLN A 516 -0.34 -3.76 33.04
C GLN A 516 0.38 -2.67 32.26
N GLN A 517 1.21 -3.04 31.29
CA GLN A 517 2.01 -2.10 30.50
C GLN A 517 1.99 -2.48 29.02
N ILE A 518 2.13 -1.46 28.19
CA ILE A 518 2.28 -1.57 26.74
C ILE A 518 3.64 -1.01 26.39
N PHE A 519 4.42 -1.86 25.74
CA PHE A 519 5.64 -1.49 25.10
C PHE A 519 5.35 -1.05 23.66
N ALA A 520 6.01 0.02 23.22
CA ALA A 520 5.93 0.53 21.85
C ALA A 520 7.32 0.78 21.27
N GLU A 521 7.58 0.19 20.11
CA GLU A 521 8.72 0.51 19.24
C GLU A 521 8.17 1.23 18.01
N TYR A 522 8.68 2.43 17.72
CA TYR A 522 8.19 3.24 16.61
C TYR A 522 9.34 4.03 15.99
N GLU A 523 9.13 4.45 14.75
CA GLU A 523 10.07 5.32 14.04
C GLU A 523 9.69 6.80 14.29
N ASN A 524 10.66 7.62 14.70
CA ASN A 524 10.48 9.05 14.90
C ASN A 524 10.66 9.86 13.59
N ASP A 525 10.45 11.18 13.65
CA ASP A 525 10.57 12.08 12.49
C ASP A 525 11.97 12.11 11.84
N ASN A 526 13.00 11.61 12.54
CA ASN A 526 14.37 11.52 12.03
C ASN A 526 14.72 10.13 11.51
N HIS A 527 13.73 9.24 11.32
CA HIS A 527 13.94 7.85 10.92
C HIS A 527 14.76 7.01 11.91
N LEU A 528 14.72 7.39 13.20
CA LEU A 528 15.33 6.61 14.27
C LEU A 528 14.26 5.81 15.02
N ILE A 529 14.60 4.57 15.34
CA ILE A 529 13.75 3.71 16.17
C ILE A 529 13.84 4.18 17.63
N GLU A 530 12.69 4.52 18.21
CA GLU A 530 12.52 4.87 19.61
C GLU A 530 11.65 3.84 20.31
N THR A 531 11.85 3.73 21.63
CA THR A 531 11.15 2.76 22.46
C THR A 531 10.55 3.40 23.70
N LEU A 532 9.31 3.02 24.01
CA LEU A 532 8.53 3.50 25.15
C LEU A 532 7.92 2.33 25.90
N LEU A 533 7.90 2.42 27.22
CA LEU A 533 7.11 1.57 28.09
C LEU A 533 6.06 2.44 28.79
N ILE A 534 4.79 2.12 28.61
CA ILE A 534 3.66 2.95 29.02
C ILE A 534 2.72 2.11 29.89
N ASP A 535 2.25 2.64 31.01
CA ASP A 535 1.24 1.96 31.81
C ASP A 535 -0.18 2.20 31.29
N LEU A 536 -1.16 1.43 31.78
CA LEU A 536 -2.55 1.56 31.36
C LEU A 536 -3.25 2.86 31.79
N SER A 537 -2.59 3.72 32.57
CA SER A 537 -3.05 5.09 32.87
C SER A 537 -2.59 6.10 31.82
N GLY A 538 -1.65 5.71 30.95
CA GLY A 538 -1.06 6.54 29.90
C GLY A 538 0.25 7.22 30.31
N GLN A 539 0.80 6.87 31.46
CA GLN A 539 2.08 7.42 31.92
C GLN A 539 3.23 6.64 31.29
N VAL A 540 4.21 7.37 30.73
CA VAL A 540 5.47 6.79 30.28
C VAL A 540 6.28 6.36 31.50
N VAL A 541 6.44 5.05 31.66
CA VAL A 541 7.23 4.42 32.73
C VAL A 541 8.72 4.50 32.40
N LYS A 542 9.10 4.28 31.13
CA LYS A 542 10.50 4.30 30.67
C LYS A 542 10.61 4.67 29.18
N GLN A 543 11.60 5.49 28.84
CA GLN A 543 12.06 5.78 27.47
C GLN A 543 13.37 5.05 27.19
N GLY A 544 13.60 4.61 25.95
CA GLY A 544 14.81 3.85 25.60
C GLY A 544 14.88 2.51 26.33
N ALA A 545 13.73 1.88 26.58
CA ALA A 545 13.67 0.60 27.25
C ALA A 545 14.21 -0.52 26.34
N GLU A 546 15.14 -1.32 26.86
CA GLU A 546 15.41 -2.66 26.33
C GLU A 546 14.25 -3.58 26.73
N ILE A 547 13.74 -4.35 25.78
CA ILE A 547 12.54 -5.17 25.96
C ILE A 547 12.96 -6.64 26.00
N PRO A 548 12.29 -7.45 26.81
CA PRO A 548 12.30 -8.88 26.63
C PRO A 548 11.73 -9.25 25.25
N THR A 549 12.54 -9.84 24.37
CA THR A 549 12.11 -10.28 23.02
C THR A 549 10.91 -11.22 23.07
N ASN A 550 10.73 -11.94 24.20
CA ASN A 550 9.60 -12.82 24.47
C ASN A 550 8.25 -12.12 24.66
N TRP A 551 8.16 -10.79 24.59
CA TRP A 551 6.88 -10.09 24.65
C TRP A 551 6.22 -9.94 23.28
N PHE A 552 6.99 -10.04 22.19
CA PHE A 552 6.44 -9.89 20.85
C PHE A 552 5.79 -11.17 20.33
N GLN A 553 4.76 -11.00 19.51
CA GLN A 553 3.96 -12.11 18.96
C GLN A 553 4.70 -13.00 17.96
N ASP A 554 5.85 -12.57 17.44
CA ASP A 554 6.77 -13.37 16.62
C ASP A 554 7.75 -14.21 17.45
N PHE A 555 7.70 -14.13 18.79
CA PHE A 555 8.51 -14.94 19.69
C PHE A 555 7.70 -16.02 20.40
N TRP A 556 8.27 -17.23 20.50
CA TRP A 556 7.72 -18.33 21.30
C TRP A 556 8.74 -18.93 22.26
N PRO A 557 8.35 -19.25 23.52
CA PRO A 557 7.07 -18.94 24.15
C PRO A 557 6.93 -17.46 24.51
N GLN A 558 5.74 -16.88 24.29
CA GLN A 558 5.46 -15.49 24.64
C GLN A 558 5.24 -15.35 26.16
N TRP A 559 5.78 -14.29 26.76
CA TRP A 559 5.69 -13.92 28.18
C TRP A 559 6.20 -14.95 29.19
N ARG A 560 6.83 -16.04 28.75
CA ARG A 560 7.51 -16.96 29.66
C ARG A 560 8.95 -16.55 29.81
N ASP A 561 9.30 -16.21 31.05
CA ASP A 561 10.69 -16.07 31.45
C ASP A 561 11.32 -17.46 31.66
N GLU A 562 12.65 -17.51 31.62
CA GLU A 562 13.45 -18.73 31.74
C GLU A 562 13.11 -19.50 33.04
N GLU A 563 12.71 -20.77 32.92
CA GLU A 563 12.93 -21.76 33.99
C GLU A 563 14.35 -22.33 33.94
#